data_AF-A0A2P8HYV4-F1
#
_entry.id   AF-A0A2P8HYV4-F1
#
_cell.length_a   1.000
_cell.length_b   1.000
_cell.length_c   1.000
_cell.angle_alpha   90.00
_cell.angle_beta   90.00
_cell.angle_gamma   90.00
#
_symmetry.space_group_name_H-M   'P 1'
#
loop_
_entity.id
_entity.type
_entity.pdbx_description
1 polymer ?
#
loop_
_entity_poly.entity_id
_entity_poly.type
_entity_poly.pdbx_seq_one_letter_code
_entity_poly.pdbx_strand_id
1 'polypeptide(L)'
;MPIRPFRWLPHNHKRHAVDADLVPRDETRTLCGEELVIPTTPCTKDQWCWPTCTECDARWRTAEGILPFPRRSTPTPHPRRPVPTTAKAHAR
;
A
#
# COMPACT_ATOMS: atom_id res chain seq x y z
N MET A 1 -17.85 -7.54 -11.29
CA MET A 1 -16.44 -7.19 -11.01
C MET A 1 -16.44 -6.40 -9.72
N PRO A 2 -15.57 -6.69 -8.74
CA PRO A 2 -15.50 -5.84 -7.55
C PRO A 2 -15.11 -4.44 -8.01
N ILE A 3 -16.00 -3.47 -7.79
CA ILE A 3 -15.70 -2.06 -7.96
C ILE A 3 -14.59 -1.78 -6.96
N ARG A 4 -13.40 -1.43 -7.45
CA ARG A 4 -12.33 -0.98 -6.57
C ARG A 4 -12.84 0.31 -5.92
N PRO A 5 -12.82 0.45 -4.59
CA PRO A 5 -13.39 1.62 -3.93
C PRO A 5 -12.68 2.92 -4.35
N PHE A 6 -11.43 2.82 -4.78
CA PHE A 6 -10.60 3.96 -5.16
C PHE A 6 -10.06 3.86 -6.59
N ARG A 7 -9.94 5.01 -7.24
CA ARG A 7 -9.23 5.20 -8.52
C ARG A 7 -8.13 6.25 -8.39
N TRP A 8 -7.12 6.13 -9.27
CA TRP A 8 -5.99 7.06 -9.30
C TRP A 8 -6.23 8.18 -10.30
N LEU A 9 -6.02 9.42 -9.85
CA LEU A 9 -6.16 10.63 -10.65
C LEU A 9 -4.89 11.50 -10.54
N PRO A 10 -4.27 11.90 -11.66
CA PRO A 10 -3.23 12.93 -11.67
C PRO A 10 -3.78 14.30 -11.28
N HIS A 11 -3.16 14.95 -10.29
CA HIS A 11 -3.45 16.31 -9.86
C HIS A 11 -2.19 16.92 -9.21
N ASN A 12 -1.95 18.22 -9.38
CA ASN A 12 -0.81 18.93 -8.76
C ASN A 12 0.55 18.20 -8.85
N HIS A 13 0.91 17.75 -10.06
CA HIS A 13 2.17 17.04 -10.35
C HIS A 13 2.37 15.70 -9.61
N LYS A 14 1.30 15.15 -9.03
CA LYS A 14 1.29 13.85 -8.33
C LYS A 14 0.06 13.05 -8.73
N ARG A 15 0.04 11.76 -8.41
CA ARG A 15 -1.14 10.91 -8.54
C ARG A 15 -1.79 10.69 -7.18
N HIS A 16 -3.06 11.03 -7.07
CA HIS A 16 -3.86 10.94 -5.86
C HIS A 16 -4.90 9.84 -6.00
N ALA A 17 -5.27 9.23 -4.87
CA ALA A 17 -6.37 8.28 -4.80
C ALA A 17 -7.64 9.03 -4.40
N VAL A 18 -8.71 8.83 -5.19
CA VAL A 18 -10.06 9.38 -5.00
C VAL A 18 -11.08 8.25 -5.08
N ASP A 19 -12.30 8.47 -4.60
CA ASP A 19 -13.37 7.47 -4.71
C ASP A 19 -13.68 7.14 -6.18
N ALA A 20 -13.88 5.86 -6.46
CA ALA A 20 -14.12 5.38 -7.82
C ALA A 20 -15.48 5.83 -8.39
N ASP A 21 -16.45 6.09 -7.52
CA ASP A 21 -17.83 6.42 -7.88
C ASP A 21 -18.01 7.92 -8.27
N LEU A 22 -16.96 8.73 -8.12
CA LEU A 22 -17.01 10.17 -8.42
C LEU A 22 -17.07 10.44 -9.92
N VAL A 23 -18.00 11.31 -10.30
CA VAL A 23 -18.23 11.70 -11.69
C VAL A 23 -17.48 12.99 -12.05
N PRO A 24 -17.26 13.27 -13.35
CA PRO A 24 -16.65 14.53 -13.76
C PRO A 24 -17.39 15.75 -13.22
N ARG A 25 -16.62 16.78 -12.82
CA ARG A 25 -17.07 18.01 -12.15
C ARG A 25 -17.47 17.86 -10.68
N ASP A 26 -17.45 16.66 -10.11
CA ASP A 26 -17.62 16.53 -8.67
C ASP A 26 -16.45 17.16 -7.94
N GLU A 27 -16.77 17.95 -6.93
CA GLU A 27 -15.83 18.36 -5.90
C GLU A 27 -15.59 17.18 -4.97
N THR A 28 -14.33 16.80 -4.82
CA THR A 28 -13.95 15.69 -3.97
C THR A 28 -12.75 16.04 -3.14
N ARG A 29 -12.54 15.23 -2.11
CA ARG A 29 -11.35 15.25 -1.28
C ARG A 29 -10.59 13.95 -1.48
N THR A 30 -9.35 14.08 -1.92
CA THR A 30 -8.43 12.94 -2.05
C THR A 30 -8.20 12.25 -0.72
N LEU A 31 -7.68 11.02 -0.74
CA LEU A 31 -7.32 10.31 0.48
C LEU A 31 -6.31 11.10 1.34
N CYS A 32 -5.41 11.92 0.78
CA CYS A 32 -4.49 12.75 1.57
C CYS A 32 -5.11 14.05 2.09
N GLY A 33 -6.37 14.32 1.77
CA GLY A 33 -7.10 15.50 2.26
C GLY A 33 -7.04 16.72 1.35
N GLU A 34 -6.48 16.58 0.14
CA GLU A 34 -6.42 17.64 -0.87
C GLU A 34 -7.75 17.72 -1.64
N GLU A 35 -8.30 18.92 -1.76
CA GLU A 35 -9.54 19.19 -2.48
C GLU A 35 -9.24 19.34 -3.97
N LEU A 36 -10.00 18.63 -4.81
CA LEU A 36 -9.90 18.75 -6.26
C LEU A 36 -11.25 18.52 -6.92
N VAL A 37 -11.38 19.03 -8.14
CA VAL A 37 -12.52 18.78 -9.00
C VAL A 37 -12.16 17.69 -10.01
N ILE A 38 -13.02 16.69 -10.17
CA ILE A 38 -12.78 15.62 -11.15
C ILE A 38 -12.76 16.23 -12.56
N PRO A 39 -11.65 16.10 -13.31
CA PRO A 39 -11.56 16.67 -14.65
C PRO A 39 -12.50 15.94 -15.61
N THR A 40 -13.15 16.71 -16.49
CA THR A 40 -13.93 16.18 -17.61
C THR A 40 -13.04 15.73 -18.77
N THR A 41 -11.86 16.31 -18.88
CA THR A 41 -10.89 15.96 -19.91
C THR A 41 -10.03 14.78 -19.45
N PRO A 42 -9.71 13.83 -20.35
CA PRO A 42 -8.79 12.76 -20.02
C PRO A 42 -7.40 13.33 -19.72
N CYS A 43 -6.74 12.77 -18.70
CA CYS A 43 -5.38 13.15 -18.34
C CYS A 43 -4.39 12.75 -19.45
N THR A 44 -3.37 13.58 -19.67
CA THR A 44 -2.33 13.33 -20.69
C THR A 44 -1.39 12.21 -20.25
N LYS A 45 -0.63 11.63 -21.19
CA LYS A 45 0.36 10.58 -20.88
C LYS A 45 1.40 11.05 -19.86
N ASP A 46 1.88 12.28 -19.98
CA ASP A 46 2.87 12.84 -19.05
C ASP A 46 2.35 12.91 -17.61
N GLN A 47 1.06 13.23 -17.45
CA GLN A 47 0.41 13.26 -16.14
C GLN A 47 0.35 11.87 -15.49
N TRP A 48 0.26 10.80 -16.28
CA TRP A 48 0.30 9.43 -15.76
C TRP A 48 1.68 8.98 -15.31
N CYS A 49 2.75 9.63 -15.81
CA CYS A 49 4.12 9.41 -15.39
C CYS A 49 4.51 10.13 -14.09
N TRP A 50 3.61 10.96 -13.54
CA TRP A 50 3.87 11.66 -12.30
C TRP A 50 4.01 10.70 -11.10
N PRO A 51 4.83 11.07 -10.10
CA PRO A 51 5.00 10.27 -8.90
C PRO A 51 3.67 10.10 -8.16
N THR A 52 3.51 8.95 -7.53
CA THR A 52 2.34 8.67 -6.69
C THR A 52 2.46 9.44 -5.37
N CYS A 53 1.37 10.06 -4.92
CA CYS A 53 1.31 10.65 -3.59
C CYS A 53 1.48 9.54 -2.53
N THR A 54 2.53 9.65 -1.72
CA THR A 54 2.90 8.64 -0.71
C THR A 54 1.83 8.46 0.36
N GLU A 55 1.11 9.52 0.71
CA GLU A 55 0.04 9.47 1.70
C GLU A 55 -1.22 8.79 1.16
N CYS A 56 -1.62 9.10 -0.08
CA CYS A 56 -2.69 8.37 -0.77
C CYS A 56 -2.34 6.88 -0.92
N ASP A 57 -1.10 6.57 -1.28
CA ASP A 57 -0.60 5.19 -1.43
C ASP A 57 -0.62 4.44 -0.09
N ALA A 58 -0.22 5.07 1.01
CA ALA A 58 -0.28 4.49 2.35
C ALA A 58 -1.73 4.21 2.79
N ARG A 59 -2.63 5.21 2.67
CA ARG A 59 -4.04 5.06 3.05
C ARG A 59 -4.77 4.04 2.19
N TRP A 60 -4.51 4.03 0.88
CA TRP A 60 -5.02 3.02 -0.04
C TRP A 60 -4.56 1.61 0.36
N ARG A 61 -3.27 1.43 0.67
CA ARG A 61 -2.76 0.14 1.17
C ARG A 61 -3.41 -0.27 2.49
N THR A 62 -3.62 0.65 3.42
CA THR A 62 -4.33 0.36 4.67
C THR A 62 -5.77 -0.09 4.39
N ALA A 63 -6.48 0.56 3.47
CA ALA A 63 -7.85 0.20 3.11
C ALA A 63 -7.93 -1.18 2.41
N GLU A 64 -6.97 -1.51 1.56
CA GLU A 64 -6.89 -2.82 0.89
C GLU A 64 -6.28 -3.93 1.78
N GLY A 65 -5.82 -3.60 2.99
CA GLY A 65 -5.12 -4.54 3.86
C GLY A 65 -3.73 -4.96 3.35
N ILE A 66 -3.13 -4.16 2.46
CA ILE A 66 -1.79 -4.42 1.90
C ILE A 66 -0.75 -4.00 2.93
N LEU A 67 -0.06 -4.97 3.51
CA LEU A 67 1.02 -4.71 4.47
C LEU A 67 2.18 -3.96 3.80
N PRO A 68 2.75 -2.93 4.47
CA PRO A 68 3.91 -2.22 3.96
C PRO A 68 5.12 -3.16 3.84
N PHE A 69 5.91 -2.96 2.78
CA PHE A 69 7.20 -3.65 2.62
C PHE A 69 8.32 -2.85 3.32
N PRO A 70 9.30 -3.49 3.98
CA PRO A 70 9.40 -4.92 4.23
C PRO A 70 8.34 -5.40 5.21
N ARG A 71 7.67 -6.51 4.88
CA ARG A 71 6.74 -7.16 5.81
C ARG A 71 7.54 -7.49 7.06
N ARG A 72 7.18 -6.92 8.22
CA ARG A 72 7.73 -7.37 9.49
C ARG A 72 7.24 -8.80 9.71
N SER A 73 8.07 -9.78 9.34
CA SER A 73 7.91 -11.13 9.83
C SER A 73 8.08 -11.06 11.35
N THR A 74 7.04 -11.38 12.11
CA THR A 74 7.27 -11.84 13.48
C THR A 74 8.22 -13.03 13.36
N PRO A 75 9.41 -13.02 13.97
CA PRO A 75 10.27 -14.19 13.93
C PRO A 75 9.51 -15.29 14.65
N THR A 76 8.96 -16.26 13.90
CA THR A 76 8.43 -17.49 14.46
C THR A 76 9.61 -18.12 15.20
N PRO A 77 9.54 -18.33 16.53
CA PRO A 77 10.61 -19.01 17.24
C PRO A 77 10.73 -20.41 16.64
N HIS A 78 11.75 -20.64 15.83
CA HIS A 78 12.09 -21.99 15.40
C HIS A 78 12.46 -22.77 16.67
N PRO A 79 11.79 -23.90 16.98
CA PRO A 79 12.19 -24.72 18.10
C PRO A 79 13.64 -25.13 17.87
N ARG A 80 14.55 -24.68 18.74
CA ARG A 80 15.95 -25.09 18.69
C ARG A 80 15.98 -26.60 18.80
N ARG A 81 16.53 -27.26 17.78
CA ARG A 81 16.80 -28.70 17.80
C ARG A 81 17.77 -28.97 18.97
N PRO A 82 17.43 -29.84 19.94
CA PRO A 82 18.30 -30.12 21.07
C PRO A 82 19.62 -30.72 20.58
N VAL A 83 20.72 -30.17 21.08
CA VAL A 83 22.08 -30.67 20.83
C VAL A 83 22.21 -32.04 21.50
N PRO A 84 22.66 -33.10 20.78
CA PRO A 84 22.89 -34.40 21.41
C PRO A 84 24.11 -34.31 22.33
N THR A 85 23.87 -34.41 23.63
CA THR A 85 24.90 -34.54 24.67
C THR A 85 25.63 -35.87 24.49
N THR A 86 26.90 -35.82 24.08
CA THR A 86 27.76 -37.00 24.05
C THR A 86 28.23 -37.28 25.48
N ALA A 87 27.53 -38.16 26.18
CA ALA A 87 28.03 -38.76 27.42
C ALA A 87 29.18 -39.72 27.06
N LYS A 88 30.42 -39.34 27.36
CA LYS A 88 31.53 -40.31 27.44
C LYS A 88 31.60 -40.83 28.87
N ALA A 89 31.03 -42.01 29.07
CA ALA A 89 31.39 -42.89 30.16
C ALA A 89 32.79 -43.46 29.88
N HIS A 90 33.74 -43.25 30.79
CA HIS A 90 34.82 -44.21 30.99
C HIS A 90 35.17 -44.29 32.47
N ALA A 91 34.84 -45.45 33.02
CA ALA A 91 35.33 -45.96 34.28
C ALA A 91 36.81 -46.37 34.14
N ARG A 92 37.64 -46.00 35.12
CA ARG A 92 38.49 -46.92 35.89
C ARG A 92 39.22 -46.17 37.00
#